data_AF-A0AAQ0BZ80-F1
#
_entry.id   AF-A0AAQ0BZ80-F1
#
_cell.length_a   1.000
_cell.length_b   1.000
_cell.length_c   1.000
_cell.angle_alpha   90.00
_cell.angle_beta   90.00
_cell.angle_gamma   90.00
#
_symmetry.space_group_name_H-M   'P 1'
#
loop_
_entity.id
_entity.type
_entity.pdbx_description
1 polymer ?
#
loop_
_entity_poly.entity_id
_entity_poly.type
_entity_poly.pdbx_seq_one_letter_code
_entity_poly.pdbx_strand_id
1 'polypeptide(L)'
;MSQRSTHTAVNAVAVADEALELLESTREQLDTLASLLRAIYRATPGVLATLSSPSRSGALDTQYLAGLGEQAAVDWSEYLEQQTEQLKSQLDAAGDAQ
;
A
#
# COMPACT_ATOMS: atom_id res chain seq x y z
N MET A 1 -17.14 30.53 25.83
CA MET A 1 -16.61 30.19 24.49
C MET A 1 -15.58 29.05 24.51
N SER A 2 -15.22 28.45 25.65
CA SER A 2 -14.15 27.43 25.72
C SER A 2 -14.53 25.99 25.32
N GLN A 3 -15.81 25.61 25.33
CA GLN A 3 -16.22 24.22 25.02
C GLN A 3 -16.21 23.87 23.53
N ARG A 4 -16.26 24.88 22.65
CA ARG A 4 -16.37 24.65 21.20
C ARG A 4 -15.00 24.32 20.58
N SER A 5 -13.91 24.93 21.08
CA SER A 5 -12.56 24.66 20.59
C SER A 5 -12.04 23.28 20.96
N THR A 6 -12.38 22.77 22.15
CA THR A 6 -11.94 21.44 22.59
C THR A 6 -12.66 20.32 21.83
N HIS A 7 -13.96 20.47 21.53
CA HIS A 7 -14.70 19.46 20.79
C HIS A 7 -14.24 19.32 19.33
N THR A 8 -13.87 20.42 18.67
CA THR A 8 -13.34 20.37 17.30
C THR A 8 -11.94 19.76 17.25
N ALA A 9 -11.07 20.04 18.23
CA ALA A 9 -9.75 19.42 18.33
C ALA A 9 -9.83 17.90 18.56
N VAL A 10 -10.73 17.44 19.44
CA VAL A 10 -10.93 16.00 19.71
C VAL A 10 -11.44 15.25 18.46
N ASN A 11 -12.34 15.84 17.67
CA ASN A 11 -12.79 15.24 16.42
C ASN A 11 -11.69 15.21 15.35
N ALA A 12 -10.81 16.20 15.30
CA ALA A 12 -9.72 16.24 14.32
C ALA A 12 -8.67 15.16 14.58
N VAL A 13 -8.35 14.90 15.86
CA VAL A 13 -7.43 13.81 16.25
C VAL A 13 -8.01 12.45 15.89
N ALA A 14 -9.29 12.20 16.21
CA ALA A 14 -9.94 10.93 15.87
C ALA A 14 -9.98 10.66 14.34
N VAL A 15 -10.23 11.69 13.54
CA VAL A 15 -10.19 11.57 12.06
C VAL A 15 -8.78 11.29 11.55
N ALA A 16 -7.77 11.86 12.19
CA ALA A 16 -6.38 11.65 11.81
C ALA A 16 -5.88 10.26 12.18
N ASP A 17 -6.28 9.73 13.34
CA ASP A 17 -6.00 8.36 13.75
C ASP A 17 -6.64 7.35 12.77
N GLU A 18 -7.91 7.55 12.40
CA GLU A 18 -8.59 6.70 11.41
C GLU A 18 -7.91 6.77 10.02
N ALA A 19 -7.44 7.95 9.62
CA ALA A 19 -6.68 8.10 8.38
C ALA A 19 -5.33 7.35 8.44
N LEU A 20 -4.63 7.38 9.57
CA LEU A 20 -3.39 6.62 9.77
C LEU A 20 -3.63 5.12 9.70
N GLU A 21 -4.68 4.61 10.37
CA GLU A 21 -5.07 3.20 10.31
C GLU A 21 -5.39 2.76 8.88
N LEU A 22 -6.10 3.59 8.11
CA LEU A 22 -6.41 3.30 6.71
C LEU A 22 -5.15 3.24 5.83
N LEU A 23 -4.20 4.15 6.05
CA LEU A 23 -2.93 4.17 5.32
C LEU A 23 -2.09 2.92 5.63
N GLU A 24 -2.02 2.53 6.90
CA GLU A 24 -1.32 1.30 7.33
C GLU A 24 -1.98 0.04 6.73
N SER A 25 -3.31 -0.06 6.80
CA SER A 25 -4.06 -1.17 6.19
C SER A 25 -3.85 -1.24 4.68
N THR A 26 -3.83 -0.09 4.00
CA THR A 26 -3.58 -0.03 2.56
C THR A 26 -2.16 -0.51 2.22
N ARG A 27 -1.17 -0.15 3.04
CA ARG A 27 0.21 -0.63 2.88
C ARG A 27 0.29 -2.15 3.00
N GLU A 28 -0.33 -2.74 4.03
CA GLU A 28 -0.35 -4.20 4.21
C GLU A 28 -1.01 -4.93 3.02
N GLN A 29 -2.07 -4.34 2.44
CA GLN A 29 -2.70 -4.87 1.24
C GLN A 29 -1.79 -4.81 0.02
N LEU A 30 -1.02 -3.73 -0.14
CA LEU A 30 -0.02 -3.61 -1.21
C LEU A 30 1.12 -4.63 -1.05
N ASP A 31 1.62 -4.84 0.17
CA ASP A 31 2.64 -5.84 0.45
C ASP A 31 2.14 -7.25 0.13
N THR A 32 0.88 -7.54 0.48
CA THR A 32 0.22 -8.80 0.13
C THR A 32 0.10 -8.96 -1.39
N LEU A 33 -0.34 -7.92 -2.09
CA LEU A 33 -0.43 -7.90 -3.55
C LEU A 33 0.93 -8.14 -4.20
N ALA A 34 1.98 -7.45 -3.74
CA ALA A 34 3.35 -7.62 -4.22
C ALA A 34 3.81 -9.07 -4.05
N SER A 35 3.52 -9.68 -2.90
CA SER A 35 3.83 -11.10 -2.63
C SER A 35 3.13 -12.05 -3.61
N LEU A 36 1.84 -11.82 -3.89
CA LEU A 36 1.07 -12.62 -4.85
C LEU A 36 1.62 -12.48 -6.28
N LEU A 37 1.95 -11.26 -6.70
CA LEU A 37 2.51 -10.99 -8.02
C LEU A 37 3.90 -11.62 -8.17
N ARG A 38 4.73 -11.54 -7.14
CA ARG A 38 6.02 -12.25 -7.07
C ARG A 38 5.84 -13.77 -7.18
N ALA A 39 4.82 -14.33 -6.53
CA ALA A 39 4.51 -15.75 -6.62
C ALA A 39 4.09 -16.17 -8.05
N ILE A 40 3.25 -15.37 -8.71
CA ILE A 40 2.87 -15.56 -10.11
C ILE A 40 4.11 -15.53 -11.00
N TYR A 41 4.95 -14.50 -10.85
CA TYR A 41 6.18 -14.35 -11.62
C TYR A 41 7.07 -15.60 -11.50
N ARG A 42 7.24 -16.12 -10.28
CA ARG A 42 8.09 -17.30 -10.00
C ARG A 42 7.48 -18.62 -10.47
N ALA A 43 6.15 -18.75 -10.46
CA ALA A 43 5.45 -19.96 -10.91
C ALA A 43 5.41 -20.08 -12.44
N THR A 44 5.42 -18.94 -13.15
CA THR A 44 5.19 -18.90 -14.60
C THR A 44 6.19 -19.72 -15.43
N PRO A 45 7.51 -19.73 -15.15
CA PRO A 45 8.47 -20.60 -15.85
C PRO A 45 8.11 -22.10 -15.81
N GLY A 46 7.58 -22.59 -14.68
CA GLY A 46 7.16 -23.98 -14.54
C GLY A 46 5.94 -24.32 -15.40
N VAL A 47 5.03 -23.34 -15.57
CA VAL A 47 3.85 -23.46 -16.44
C VAL A 47 4.26 -23.34 -17.92
N LEU A 48 5.18 -22.43 -18.27
CA LEU A 48 5.65 -22.26 -19.65
C LEU A 48 6.23 -23.55 -20.26
N ALA A 49 6.85 -24.39 -19.44
CA ALA A 49 7.40 -25.68 -19.85
C ALA A 49 6.34 -26.70 -20.31
N THR A 50 5.07 -26.54 -19.91
CA THR A 50 3.98 -27.48 -20.22
C THR A 50 3.04 -27.00 -21.32
N LEU A 51 3.22 -25.76 -21.81
CA LEU A 51 2.30 -25.10 -22.74
C LEU A 51 2.76 -25.15 -24.21
N SER A 52 1.77 -25.23 -25.10
CA SER A 52 1.91 -25.02 -26.55
C SER A 52 2.08 -23.54 -26.90
N SER A 53 2.59 -23.22 -28.10
CA SER A 53 3.08 -21.88 -28.47
C SER A 53 2.10 -20.70 -28.25
N PRO A 54 0.79 -20.79 -28.57
CA PRO A 54 -0.14 -19.68 -28.34
C PRO A 54 -0.36 -19.39 -26.84
N SER A 55 -0.50 -20.44 -26.04
CA SER A 55 -0.64 -20.33 -24.58
C SER A 55 0.64 -19.82 -23.90
N ARG A 56 1.80 -20.10 -24.52
CA ARG A 56 3.10 -19.61 -24.04
C ARG A 56 3.22 -18.09 -24.12
N SER A 57 2.67 -17.46 -25.16
CA SER A 57 2.67 -15.99 -25.29
C SER A 57 1.91 -15.33 -24.14
N GLY A 58 0.67 -15.77 -23.87
CA GLY A 58 -0.13 -15.20 -22.78
C GLY A 58 0.47 -15.43 -21.39
N ALA A 59 1.16 -16.55 -21.19
CA ALA A 59 1.91 -16.79 -19.96
C ALA A 59 3.13 -15.85 -19.82
N LEU A 60 3.86 -15.56 -20.90
CA LEU A 60 4.94 -14.55 -20.88
C LEU A 60 4.40 -13.15 -20.57
N ASP A 61 3.28 -12.76 -21.17
CA ASP A 61 2.61 -11.48 -20.87
C ASP A 61 2.18 -11.41 -19.40
N THR A 62 1.64 -12.50 -18.86
CA THR A 62 1.25 -12.60 -17.45
C THR A 62 2.47 -12.47 -16.53
N GLN A 63 3.58 -13.12 -16.86
CA GLN A 63 4.82 -12.99 -16.10
C GLN A 63 5.33 -11.55 -16.12
N TYR A 64 5.32 -10.91 -17.28
CA TYR A 64 5.75 -9.52 -17.43
C TYR A 64 4.87 -8.56 -16.63
N LEU A 65 3.55 -8.68 -16.75
CA LEU A 65 2.59 -7.86 -15.98
C LEU A 65 2.70 -8.11 -14.48
N ALA A 66 2.96 -9.35 -14.06
CA ALA A 66 3.20 -9.66 -12.65
C ALA A 66 4.46 -8.97 -12.11
N GLY A 67 5.55 -8.93 -12.89
CA GLY A 67 6.76 -8.20 -12.51
C GLY A 67 6.53 -6.68 -12.42
N LEU A 68 5.84 -6.09 -13.40
CA LEU A 68 5.49 -4.67 -13.36
C LEU A 68 4.58 -4.32 -12.17
N GLY A 69 3.57 -5.15 -11.91
CA GLY A 69 2.65 -4.95 -10.81
C GLY A 69 3.32 -5.13 -9.45
N GLU A 70 4.26 -6.09 -9.31
CA GLU A 70 5.05 -6.26 -8.09
C GLU A 70 5.83 -4.97 -7.79
N GLN A 71 6.56 -4.44 -8.78
CA GLN A 71 7.33 -3.22 -8.61
C GLN A 71 6.43 -2.05 -8.22
N ALA A 72 5.30 -1.87 -8.92
CA ALA A 72 4.37 -0.80 -8.61
C ALA A 72 3.79 -0.92 -7.19
N ALA A 73 3.45 -2.13 -6.75
CA ALA A 73 2.92 -2.36 -5.40
C ALA A 73 3.96 -2.01 -4.32
N VAL A 74 5.24 -2.33 -4.54
CA VAL A 74 6.34 -1.96 -3.65
C VAL A 74 6.53 -0.44 -3.62
N ASP A 75 6.61 0.21 -4.79
CA ASP A 75 6.80 1.67 -4.89
C ASP A 75 5.68 2.43 -4.15
N TRP A 76 4.43 1.97 -4.31
CA TRP A 76 3.30 2.56 -3.59
C TRP A 76 3.32 2.27 -2.09
N SER A 77 3.76 1.08 -1.67
CA SER A 77 3.91 0.74 -0.26
C SER A 77 4.92 1.66 0.44
N GLU A 78 6.08 1.87 -0.19
CA GLU A 78 7.12 2.80 0.30
C GLU A 78 6.64 4.25 0.32
N TYR A 79 5.91 4.69 -0.71
CA TYR A 79 5.32 6.02 -0.74
C TYR A 79 4.33 6.23 0.42
N LEU A 80 3.45 5.26 0.66
CA LEU A 80 2.48 5.34 1.75
C LEU A 80 3.16 5.34 3.12
N GLU A 81 4.22 4.56 3.31
CA GLU A 81 5.01 4.60 4.54
C GLU A 81 5.56 6.00 4.83
N GLN A 82 6.16 6.65 3.83
CA GLN A 82 6.68 8.02 3.96
C GLN A 82 5.57 9.04 4.28
N GLN A 83 4.41 8.91 3.63
CA GLN A 83 3.26 9.79 3.90
C GLN A 83 2.69 9.58 5.31
N THR A 84 2.64 8.34 5.78
CA THR A 84 2.20 7.99 7.14
C THR A 84 3.15 8.58 8.19
N GLU A 85 4.46 8.44 8.01
CA GLU A 85 5.45 9.03 8.91
C GLU A 85 5.36 10.56 8.95
N GLN A 86 5.19 11.19 7.78
CA GLN A 86 5.01 12.64 7.69
C GLN A 86 3.74 13.11 8.41
N LEU A 87 2.62 12.38 8.26
CA LEU A 87 1.36 12.72 8.91
C LEU A 87 1.46 12.54 10.43
N LYS A 88 2.08 11.46 10.93
CA LYS A 88 2.36 11.25 12.36
C LYS A 88 3.16 12.41 12.96
N SER A 89 4.25 12.82 12.29
CA SER A 89 5.06 13.95 12.76
C SER A 89 4.28 15.26 12.81
N GLN A 90 3.36 15.50 11.87
CA GLN A 90 2.51 16.70 11.89
C GLN A 90 1.48 16.66 13.02
N LEU A 91 0.93 15.49 13.33
CA LEU A 91 0.00 15.29 14.43
C LEU A 91 0.66 15.50 15.78
N ASP A 92 1.85 14.93 15.99
CA ASP A 92 2.63 15.12 17.22
C ASP A 92 2.94 16.61 17.43
N ALA A 93 3.41 17.31 16.39
CA ALA A 93 3.69 18.74 16.46
C ALA A 93 2.45 19.59 16.74
N ALA A 94 1.26 19.18 16.26
CA ALA A 94 0.00 19.87 16.53
C ALA A 94 -0.52 19.59 17.94
N GLY A 95 -0.27 18.39 18.48
CA GLY A 95 -0.61 18.00 19.85
C GLY A 95 0.26 18.69 20.91
N ASP A 96 1.56 18.87 20.65
CA ASP A 96 2.50 19.55 21.55
C ASP A 96 2.33 21.08 21.58
N ALA A 97 1.63 21.66 20.59
CA ALA A 97 1.40 23.10 20.47
C ALA A 97 0.18 23.62 21.27
N GLN A 98 -0.53 22.76 22.01
CA GLN A 98 -1.69 23.08 22.87
C GLN A 98 -1.34 23.13 24.36
#